data_AF-A0A957MCC2-F1
#
_entry.id   AF-A0A957MCC2-F1
#
_cell.length_a   1.000
_cell.length_b   1.000
_cell.length_c   1.000
_cell.angle_alpha   90.00
_cell.angle_beta   90.00
_cell.angle_gamma   90.00
#
_symmetry.space_group_name_H-M   'P 1'
#
loop_
_entity.id
_entity.type
_entity.pdbx_description
1 polymer ?
#
loop_
_entity_poly.entity_id
_entity_poly.type
_entity_poly.pdbx_seq_one_letter_code
_entity_poly.pdbx_strand_id
1 'polypeptide(L)'
;VRRGTDNAPIDSSDVDRLLAARPSGEFELQPVPGARRDDLDENVVEDYLERRQKRNPRHTILPKDKLLQQIGALTEENVPTVTGLLLFGKEPQLFLPQSRAIFVKFADTQPRGPEGTLGYGRREEFLGPLPLIIDRAWR
;
A
#
# COMPACT_ATOMS: atom_id res chain seq x y z
N VAL A 1 9.18 -21.56 8.55
CA VAL A 1 8.44 -20.53 9.34
C VAL A 1 9.34 -20.02 10.44
N ARG A 2 9.39 -18.70 10.65
CA ARG A 2 10.19 -18.11 11.72
C ARG A 2 9.53 -18.40 13.07
N ARG A 3 10.24 -19.09 13.96
CA ARG A 3 9.83 -19.32 15.36
C ARG A 3 10.86 -18.65 16.26
N GLY A 4 10.53 -17.45 16.74
CA GLY A 4 11.46 -16.64 17.54
C GLY A 4 12.71 -16.25 16.74
N THR A 5 13.86 -16.76 17.15
CA THR A 5 15.16 -16.52 16.50
C THR A 5 15.47 -17.48 15.36
N ASP A 6 14.75 -18.60 15.25
CA ASP A 6 15.11 -19.69 14.36
C ASP A 6 14.13 -19.85 13.20
N ASN A 7 14.62 -20.37 12.08
CA ASN A 7 13.80 -20.76 10.93
C ASN A 7 13.57 -22.28 10.99
N ALA A 8 12.33 -22.69 11.22
CA ALA A 8 11.94 -24.11 11.23
C ALA A 8 11.26 -24.52 9.91
N PRO A 9 11.32 -25.80 9.51
CA PRO A 9 10.48 -26.34 8.44
C PRO A 9 9.00 -26.10 8.73
N ILE A 10 8.20 -25.87 7.70
CA ILE A 10 6.75 -25.67 7.84
C ILE A 10 6.08 -27.04 8.01
N ASP A 11 5.21 -27.17 9.03
CA ASP A 11 4.36 -28.36 9.21
C ASP A 11 3.09 -28.24 8.35
N SER A 12 2.47 -29.35 7.97
CA SER A 12 1.28 -29.37 7.09
C SER A 12 0.12 -28.54 7.67
N SER A 13 -0.07 -28.59 8.99
CA SER A 13 -1.08 -27.78 9.69
C SER A 13 -0.81 -26.27 9.63
N ASP A 14 0.47 -25.88 9.63
CA ASP A 14 0.91 -24.49 9.47
C ASP A 14 0.78 -24.05 7.99
N VAL A 15 0.97 -24.96 7.03
CA VAL A 15 0.71 -24.71 5.60
C VAL A 15 -0.78 -24.42 5.38
N ASP A 16 -1.68 -25.23 5.90
CA ASP A 16 -3.13 -25.04 5.71
C ASP A 16 -3.62 -23.73 6.32
N ARG A 17 -3.09 -23.33 7.49
CA ARG A 17 -3.35 -22.01 8.08
C ARG A 17 -2.83 -20.86 7.21
N LEU A 18 -1.62 -21.01 6.64
CA LEU A 18 -1.03 -20.01 5.75
C LEU A 18 -1.79 -19.90 4.44
N LEU A 19 -2.26 -21.01 3.87
CA LEU A 19 -3.05 -21.06 2.65
C LEU A 19 -4.47 -20.53 2.89
N ALA A 20 -5.08 -20.80 4.04
CA ALA A 20 -6.38 -20.24 4.43
C ALA A 20 -6.29 -18.73 4.74
N ALA A 21 -5.15 -18.26 5.25
CA ALA A 21 -4.88 -16.84 5.46
C ALA A 21 -4.43 -16.11 4.18
N ARG A 22 -4.10 -16.84 3.11
CA ARG A 22 -3.84 -16.22 1.82
C ARG A 22 -5.17 -15.78 1.21
N PRO A 23 -5.34 -14.49 0.87
CA PRO A 23 -6.47 -14.09 0.05
C PRO A 23 -6.42 -14.90 -1.25
N SER A 24 -7.49 -15.65 -1.53
CA SER A 24 -7.62 -16.54 -2.69
C SER A 24 -7.85 -15.80 -4.01
N GLY A 25 -7.54 -14.50 -4.06
CA GLY A 25 -7.62 -13.62 -5.23
C GLY A 25 -6.55 -12.53 -5.14
N GLU A 26 -6.43 -11.72 -6.19
CA GLU A 26 -5.53 -10.56 -6.21
C GLU A 26 -5.96 -9.59 -5.10
N PHE A 27 -5.19 -9.53 -4.01
CA PHE A 27 -5.47 -8.71 -2.82
C PHE A 27 -5.66 -7.23 -3.22
N GLU A 28 -4.86 -6.80 -4.18
CA GLU A 28 -4.86 -5.49 -4.81
C GLU A 28 -6.20 -5.10 -5.42
N LEU A 29 -6.97 -6.07 -5.94
CA LEU A 29 -8.27 -5.84 -6.57
C LEU A 29 -9.46 -6.00 -5.60
N GLN A 30 -9.22 -6.39 -4.36
CA GLN A 30 -10.30 -6.56 -3.38
C GLN A 30 -10.93 -5.20 -3.06
N PRO A 31 -12.27 -5.09 -3.08
CA PRO A 31 -12.96 -3.90 -2.61
C PRO A 31 -12.70 -3.70 -1.13
N VAL A 32 -12.51 -2.45 -0.71
CA VAL A 32 -12.24 -2.12 0.69
C VAL A 32 -13.54 -1.73 1.38
N PRO A 33 -14.02 -2.51 2.37
CA PRO A 33 -15.29 -2.24 3.03
C PRO A 33 -15.34 -0.84 3.66
N GLY A 34 -16.42 -0.11 3.40
CA GLY A 34 -16.66 1.23 3.94
C GLY A 34 -15.98 2.36 3.16
N ALA A 35 -15.04 2.06 2.26
CA ALA A 35 -14.44 3.05 1.38
C ALA A 35 -15.43 3.47 0.28
N ARG A 36 -15.38 4.75 -0.09
CA ARG A 36 -16.21 5.37 -1.12
C ARG A 36 -15.33 6.03 -2.17
N ARG A 37 -15.87 6.26 -3.36
CA ARG A 37 -15.17 6.95 -4.46
C ARG A 37 -14.58 8.31 -4.04
N ASP A 38 -15.24 9.00 -3.11
CA ASP A 38 -14.82 10.30 -2.57
C ASP A 38 -13.63 10.21 -1.61
N ASP A 39 -13.23 9.02 -1.16
CA ASP A 39 -12.00 8.81 -0.38
C ASP A 39 -10.74 8.83 -1.28
N LEU A 40 -10.93 8.76 -2.60
CA LEU A 40 -9.86 9.00 -3.56
C LEU A 40 -9.66 10.50 -3.79
N ASP A 41 -8.40 10.92 -3.88
CA ASP A 41 -8.01 12.29 -4.16
C ASP A 41 -8.17 12.59 -5.66
N GLU A 42 -9.18 13.41 -5.99
CA GLU A 42 -9.53 13.73 -7.36
C GLU A 42 -8.41 14.48 -8.11
N ASN A 43 -7.58 15.28 -7.42
CA ASN A 43 -6.46 15.97 -8.05
C ASN A 43 -5.38 14.96 -8.46
N VAL A 44 -5.09 13.99 -7.60
CA VAL A 44 -4.10 12.92 -7.89
C VAL A 44 -4.59 12.01 -9.02
N VAL A 45 -5.90 11.69 -9.02
CA VAL A 45 -6.54 10.94 -10.11
C VAL A 45 -6.41 11.70 -11.43
N GLU A 46 -6.75 12.99 -11.46
CA GLU A 46 -6.67 13.83 -12.65
C GLU A 46 -5.25 13.91 -13.20
N ASP A 47 -4.27 14.22 -12.34
CA ASP A 47 -2.86 14.24 -12.69
C ASP A 47 -2.38 12.92 -13.32
N TYR A 48 -2.79 11.79 -12.74
CA TYR A 48 -2.45 10.47 -13.26
C TYR A 48 -3.07 10.23 -14.64
N LEU A 49 -4.36 10.52 -14.80
CA LEU A 49 -5.10 10.29 -16.04
C LEU A 49 -4.58 11.18 -17.17
N GLU A 50 -4.22 12.44 -16.88
CA GLU A 50 -3.58 13.33 -17.85
C GLU A 50 -2.23 12.77 -18.33
N ARG A 51 -1.38 12.33 -17.39
CA ARG A 51 -0.08 11.72 -17.73
C ARG A 51 -0.26 10.44 -18.54
N ARG A 52 -1.28 9.64 -18.22
CA ARG A 52 -1.65 8.43 -18.97
C ARG A 52 -2.08 8.77 -20.40
N GLN A 53 -2.92 9.79 -20.59
CA GLN A 53 -3.38 10.22 -21.92
C GLN A 53 -2.22 10.77 -22.77
N LYS A 54 -1.33 11.58 -22.18
CA LYS A 54 -0.13 12.11 -22.88
C LYS A 54 0.78 10.98 -23.37
N ARG A 55 0.87 9.87 -22.63
CA ARG A 55 1.65 8.68 -23.02
C ARG A 55 0.97 7.83 -24.10
N ASN A 56 -0.35 7.88 -24.22
CA ASN A 56 -1.09 7.12 -25.23
C ASN A 56 -2.22 7.95 -25.87
N PRO A 57 -1.88 8.91 -26.76
CA PRO A 57 -2.83 9.90 -27.28
C PRO A 57 -3.97 9.33 -28.13
N ARG A 58 -3.81 8.10 -28.65
CA ARG A 58 -4.79 7.43 -29.51
C ARG A 58 -5.86 6.66 -28.74
N HIS A 59 -5.77 6.63 -27.42
CA HIS A 59 -6.73 5.90 -26.60
C HIS A 59 -8.06 6.67 -26.51
N THR A 60 -9.17 5.94 -26.59
CA THR A 60 -10.52 6.49 -26.46
C THR A 60 -10.68 7.24 -25.15
N ILE A 61 -11.28 8.44 -25.22
CA ILE A 61 -11.63 9.21 -24.03
C ILE A 61 -12.78 8.48 -23.34
N LEU A 62 -12.48 7.84 -22.21
CA LEU A 62 -13.45 7.19 -21.35
C LEU A 62 -13.74 8.08 -20.13
N PRO A 63 -14.92 7.94 -19.50
CA PRO A 63 -15.19 8.56 -18.20
C PRO A 63 -14.11 8.19 -17.18
N LYS A 64 -13.75 9.11 -16.28
CA LYS A 64 -12.68 8.91 -15.27
C LYS A 64 -12.86 7.61 -14.50
N ASP A 65 -14.07 7.33 -14.01
CA ASP A 65 -14.33 6.12 -13.24
C ASP A 65 -14.16 4.84 -14.06
N LYS A 66 -14.46 4.86 -15.37
CA LYS A 66 -14.16 3.72 -16.25
C LYS A 66 -12.66 3.51 -16.41
N LEU A 67 -11.87 4.58 -16.44
CA LEU A 67 -10.41 4.47 -16.46
C LEU A 67 -9.87 3.91 -15.15
N LEU A 68 -10.44 4.32 -14.01
CA LEU A 68 -10.10 3.79 -12.69
C LEU A 68 -10.48 2.31 -12.55
N GLN A 69 -11.63 1.90 -13.09
CA GLN A 69 -12.03 0.49 -13.18
C GLN A 69 -11.05 -0.34 -14.02
N GLN A 70 -10.63 0.19 -15.18
CA GLN A 70 -9.68 -0.51 -16.07
C GLN A 70 -8.31 -0.77 -15.43
N ILE A 71 -7.86 0.10 -14.52
CA ILE A 71 -6.59 -0.07 -13.80
C ILE A 71 -6.78 -0.78 -12.45
N GLY A 72 -8.00 -1.27 -12.15
CA GLY A 72 -8.31 -1.99 -10.92
C GLY A 72 -8.37 -1.11 -9.68
N ALA A 73 -8.47 0.22 -9.80
CA ALA A 73 -8.59 1.14 -8.67
C ALA A 73 -10.03 1.22 -8.11
N LEU A 74 -11.03 0.89 -8.93
CA LEU A 74 -12.43 0.79 -8.56
C LEU A 74 -13.00 -0.55 -9.03
N THR A 75 -13.99 -1.07 -8.31
CA THR A 75 -14.88 -2.12 -8.83
C THR A 75 -15.88 -1.55 -9.84
N GLU A 76 -16.63 -2.42 -10.51
CA GLU A 76 -17.69 -2.02 -11.45
C GLU A 76 -18.76 -1.12 -10.80
N GLU A 77 -19.01 -1.31 -9.50
CA GLU A 77 -19.92 -0.52 -8.66
C GLU A 77 -19.29 0.76 -8.08
N ASN A 78 -18.09 1.13 -8.54
CA ASN A 78 -17.34 2.31 -8.07
C ASN A 78 -16.91 2.24 -6.59
N VAL A 79 -16.71 1.05 -6.04
CA VAL A 79 -16.12 0.85 -4.72
C VAL A 79 -14.59 0.86 -4.86
N PRO A 80 -13.85 1.66 -4.06
CA PRO A 80 -12.39 1.59 -4.04
C PRO A 80 -11.85 0.21 -3.71
N THR A 81 -10.86 -0.22 -4.49
CA THR A 81 -10.08 -1.41 -4.17
C THR A 81 -8.88 -1.05 -3.28
N VAL A 82 -8.15 -2.07 -2.83
CA VAL A 82 -6.85 -1.88 -2.17
C VAL A 82 -5.92 -1.05 -3.06
N THR A 83 -5.82 -1.35 -4.36
CA THR A 83 -5.05 -0.56 -5.34
C THR A 83 -5.51 0.89 -5.36
N GLY A 84 -6.82 1.12 -5.41
CA GLY A 84 -7.39 2.46 -5.45
C GLY A 84 -6.95 3.30 -4.27
N LEU A 85 -7.09 2.77 -3.06
CA LEU A 85 -6.68 3.47 -1.84
C LEU A 85 -5.16 3.65 -1.75
N LEU A 86 -4.38 2.62 -2.08
CA LEU A 86 -2.93 2.69 -2.01
C LEU A 86 -2.33 3.72 -2.98
N LEU A 87 -2.93 3.91 -4.16
CA LEU A 87 -2.39 4.81 -5.18
C LEU A 87 -3.01 6.21 -5.14
N PHE A 88 -4.30 6.30 -4.83
CA PHE A 88 -5.09 7.52 -4.98
C PHE A 88 -5.81 7.94 -3.70
N GLY A 89 -5.72 7.20 -2.60
CA GLY A 89 -6.43 7.55 -1.36
C GLY A 89 -5.92 8.86 -0.74
N LYS A 90 -6.86 9.68 -0.23
CA LYS A 90 -6.55 10.87 0.58
C LYS A 90 -5.86 10.50 1.89
N GLU A 91 -6.44 9.52 2.59
CA GLU A 91 -5.98 9.00 3.88
C GLU A 91 -6.09 7.45 3.91
N PRO A 92 -5.25 6.73 3.14
CA PRO A 92 -5.39 5.28 3.00
C PRO A 92 -5.25 4.53 4.31
N GLN A 93 -4.55 5.09 5.30
CA GLN A 93 -4.35 4.48 6.61
C GLN A 93 -5.65 4.34 7.43
N LEU A 94 -6.72 5.09 7.11
CA LEU A 94 -8.04 4.90 7.75
C LEU A 94 -8.60 3.51 7.45
N PHE A 95 -8.29 2.96 6.28
CA PHE A 95 -8.77 1.65 5.83
C PHE A 95 -7.68 0.58 5.83
N LEU A 96 -6.42 0.99 5.62
CA LEU A 96 -5.25 0.14 5.53
C LEU A 96 -4.19 0.58 6.56
N PRO A 97 -4.39 0.37 7.88
CA PRO A 97 -3.52 0.92 8.93
C PRO A 97 -2.07 0.41 8.89
N GLN A 98 -1.81 -0.67 8.15
CA GLN A 98 -0.48 -1.24 7.97
C GLN A 98 0.23 -0.71 6.72
N SER A 99 -0.45 0.06 5.88
CA SER A 99 0.15 0.71 4.71
C SER A 99 0.96 1.93 5.16
N ARG A 100 2.25 1.73 5.42
CA ARG A 100 3.19 2.78 5.85
C ARG A 100 4.63 2.31 5.65
N ALA A 101 5.55 3.25 5.63
CA ALA A 101 6.99 2.94 5.73
C ALA A 101 7.57 3.55 7.00
N ILE A 102 8.43 2.81 7.68
CA ILE A 102 9.15 3.28 8.87
C ILE A 102 10.64 3.21 8.56
N PHE A 103 11.30 4.36 8.58
CA PHE A 103 12.74 4.46 8.44
C PHE A 103 13.38 4.57 9.81
N VAL A 104 14.39 3.75 10.08
CA VAL A 104 15.12 3.76 11.34
C VAL A 104 16.62 3.79 11.05
N LYS A 105 17.30 4.85 11.49
CA LYS A 105 18.76 4.97 11.41
C LYS A 105 19.37 4.54 12.73
N PHE A 106 20.16 3.48 12.71
CA PHE A 106 20.95 3.05 13.86
C PHE A 106 22.32 3.73 13.85
N ALA A 107 22.83 4.05 15.04
CA ALA A 107 24.18 4.64 15.19
C ALA A 107 25.28 3.58 14.99
N ASP A 108 24.94 2.31 15.18
CA ASP A 108 25.82 1.15 15.04
C ASP A 108 24.99 -0.03 14.50
N THR A 109 25.65 -1.15 14.21
CA THR A 109 25.06 -2.43 13.80
C THR A 109 24.13 -3.05 14.85
N GLN A 110 24.18 -2.57 16.10
CA GLN A 110 23.32 -3.03 17.19
C GLN A 110 22.13 -2.08 17.38
N PRO A 111 20.90 -2.60 17.54
CA PRO A 111 19.72 -1.77 17.78
C PRO A 111 19.66 -1.13 19.18
N ARG A 112 20.66 -1.38 20.03
CA ARG A 112 20.75 -0.87 21.41
C ARG A 112 21.91 0.12 21.53
N GLY A 113 21.62 1.27 22.14
CA GLY A 113 22.63 2.24 22.54
C GLY A 113 23.27 1.87 23.88
N PRO A 114 24.27 2.65 24.34
CA PRO A 114 24.83 2.51 25.68
C PRO A 114 23.71 2.50 26.74
N GLU A 115 23.87 1.67 27.78
CA GLU A 115 22.96 1.60 28.93
C GLU A 115 21.51 1.17 28.61
N GLY A 116 21.27 0.49 27.49
CA GLY A 116 19.94 -0.04 27.16
C GLY A 116 18.98 1.00 26.57
N THR A 117 19.49 2.18 26.23
CA THR A 117 18.76 3.17 25.45
C THR A 117 18.51 2.68 24.01
N LEU A 118 17.50 3.24 23.35
CA LEU A 118 17.19 2.91 21.96
C LEU A 118 18.36 3.34 21.07
N GLY A 119 19.01 2.40 20.38
CA GLY A 119 20.20 2.64 19.56
C GLY A 119 19.94 3.31 18.22
N TYR A 120 18.72 3.79 17.98
CA TYR A 120 18.37 4.50 16.75
C TYR A 120 18.45 6.02 16.95
N GLY A 121 19.26 6.67 16.12
CA GLY A 121 19.42 8.13 16.12
C GLY A 121 18.29 8.87 15.41
N ARG A 122 17.53 8.20 14.54
CA ARG A 122 16.35 8.77 13.87
C ARG A 122 15.34 7.66 13.57
N ARG A 123 14.07 7.92 13.89
CA ARG A 123 12.93 7.12 13.46
C ARG A 123 11.93 8.06 12.78
N GLU A 124 11.54 7.71 11.56
CA GLU A 124 10.61 8.49 10.77
C GLU A 124 9.54 7.57 10.19
N GLU A 125 8.31 8.05 10.17
CA GLU A 125 7.17 7.32 9.66
C GLU A 125 6.56 8.08 8.48
N PHE A 126 6.39 7.38 7.37
CA PHE A 126 5.81 7.92 6.15
C PHE A 126 4.42 7.32 5.95
N LEU A 127 3.44 8.22 5.88
CA LEU A 127 2.02 7.94 5.69
C LEU A 127 1.53 8.57 4.38
N GLY A 128 0.28 8.27 4.02
CA GLY A 128 -0.35 8.67 2.77
C GLY A 128 -0.33 7.56 1.71
N PRO A 129 -0.68 7.88 0.46
CA PRO A 129 -0.64 6.93 -0.65
C PRO A 129 0.81 6.53 -1.00
N LEU A 130 0.99 5.35 -1.57
CA LEU A 130 2.29 4.75 -1.86
C LEU A 130 3.23 5.66 -2.68
N PRO A 131 2.78 6.36 -3.74
CA PRO A 131 3.67 7.26 -4.48
C PRO A 131 4.27 8.36 -3.58
N LEU A 132 3.50 8.88 -2.63
CA LEU A 132 3.98 9.89 -1.67
C LEU A 132 4.94 9.29 -0.65
N ILE A 133 4.64 8.08 -0.15
CA ILE A 133 5.55 7.36 0.76
C ILE A 133 6.90 7.13 0.09
N ILE A 134 6.91 6.69 -1.17
CA ILE A 134 8.14 6.45 -1.94
C ILE A 134 8.91 7.76 -2.16
N ASP A 135 8.25 8.84 -2.58
CA ASP A 135 8.90 10.15 -2.79
C ASP A 135 9.54 10.67 -1.49
N ARG A 136 8.84 10.55 -0.35
CA ARG A 136 9.37 10.98 0.96
C ARG A 136 10.51 10.10 1.45
N ALA A 137 10.46 8.80 1.19
CA ALA A 137 11.50 7.87 1.60
C ALA A 137 12.80 8.00 0.78
N TRP A 138 12.74 8.59 -0.42
CA TRP A 138 13.90 8.76 -1.30
C TRP A 138 14.66 10.07 -1.08
N ARG A 139 14.07 11.05 -0.39
CA ARG A 139 14.67 12.35 -0.08
C ARG A 139 15.48 12.31 1.21
#